data_AF-A0A944XVC6-F1
#
_entry.id   AF-A0A944XVC6-F1
#
_cell.length_a   1.000
_cell.length_b   1.000
_cell.length_c   1.000
_cell.angle_alpha   90.00
_cell.angle_beta   90.00
_cell.angle_gamma   90.00
#
_symmetry.space_group_name_H-M   'P 1'
#
loop_
_entity.id
_entity.type
_entity.pdbx_description
1 polymer ?
#
loop_
_entity_poly.entity_id
_entity_poly.type
_entity_poly.pdbx_seq_one_letter_code
_entity_poly.pdbx_strand_id
1 'polypeptide(L)'
;MGNSHVWFFKILTNICYAIGFLVGFAAGHELLLDIYPDYGIFIFLAWFFFMLELFYVIPFYPAFMHGDWTYTYISIPAFLIGIIISNTFVKKMH
;
A
#
# COMPACT_ATOMS: atom_id res chain seq x y z
N MET A 1 33.04 -6.35 -1.53
CA MET A 1 32.09 -5.27 -1.88
C MET A 1 30.65 -5.76 -2.12
N GLY A 2 30.22 -6.90 -1.56
CA GLY A 2 28.94 -7.54 -1.94
C GLY A 2 27.68 -7.15 -1.16
N ASN A 3 27.77 -6.60 0.06
CA ASN A 3 26.59 -6.44 0.94
C ASN A 3 25.96 -5.04 0.99
N SER A 4 26.67 -3.98 0.58
CA SER A 4 26.16 -2.61 0.67
C SER A 4 25.01 -2.34 -0.32
N HIS A 5 25.12 -2.87 -1.54
CA HIS A 5 24.10 -2.71 -2.58
C HIS A 5 22.80 -3.45 -2.23
N VAL A 6 22.89 -4.64 -1.64
CA VAL A 6 21.73 -5.41 -1.19
C VAL A 6 20.94 -4.65 -0.11
N TRP A 7 21.66 -4.04 0.84
CA TRP A 7 21.04 -3.23 1.90
C TRP A 7 20.32 -2.00 1.35
N PHE A 8 20.93 -1.31 0.39
CA PHE A 8 20.30 -0.18 -0.30
C PHE A 8 18.98 -0.59 -0.96
N PHE A 9 18.96 -1.69 -1.73
CA PHE A 9 17.73 -2.16 -2.38
C PHE A 9 16.66 -2.61 -1.38
N LYS A 10 17.06 -3.23 -0.26
CA LYS A 10 16.11 -3.56 0.83
C LYS A 10 15.45 -2.31 1.42
N ILE A 11 16.22 -1.26 1.70
CA ILE A 11 15.68 0.01 2.19
C ILE A 11 14.72 0.60 1.16
N LEU A 12 15.12 0.66 -0.11
CA LEU A 12 14.30 1.20 -1.19
C LEU A 12 12.98 0.44 -1.35
N THR A 13 13.02 -0.89 -1.36
CA THR A 13 11.83 -1.75 -1.36
C THR A 13 10.91 -1.45 -0.17
N ASN A 14 11.46 -1.32 1.03
CA ASN A 14 10.66 -1.02 2.23
C ASN A 14 10.02 0.37 2.15
N ILE A 15 10.71 1.37 1.60
CA ILE A 15 10.13 2.71 1.37
C ILE A 15 8.98 2.60 0.38
N CYS A 16 9.14 1.88 -0.73
CA CYS A 16 8.08 1.66 -1.71
C CYS A 16 6.85 0.99 -1.08
N TYR A 17 7.05 -0.04 -0.26
CA TYR A 17 5.94 -0.69 0.47
C TYR A 17 5.29 0.23 1.49
N ALA A 18 6.06 1.04 2.22
CA ALA A 18 5.52 1.99 3.18
C ALA A 18 4.65 3.05 2.48
N ILE A 19 5.11 3.61 1.36
CA ILE A 19 4.33 4.57 0.55
C ILE A 19 3.04 3.92 0.05
N GLY A 20 3.13 2.73 -0.55
CA GLY A 20 1.97 2.00 -1.04
C GLY A 20 0.95 1.74 0.07
N PHE A 21 1.43 1.32 1.24
CA PHE A 21 0.59 1.03 2.40
C PHE A 21 -0.10 2.27 2.95
N LEU A 22 0.62 3.37 3.16
CA LEU A 22 0.05 4.61 3.71
C LEU A 22 -1.01 5.20 2.77
N VAL A 23 -0.74 5.19 1.47
CA VAL A 23 -1.67 5.72 0.46
C VAL A 23 -2.88 4.81 0.30
N GLY A 24 -2.69 3.49 0.27
CA GLY A 24 -3.82 2.55 0.24
C GLY A 24 -4.67 2.60 1.50
N PHE A 25 -4.04 2.85 2.66
CA PHE A 25 -4.74 3.07 3.91
C PHE A 25 -5.57 4.36 3.90
N ALA A 26 -5.06 5.44 3.28
CA ALA A 26 -5.86 6.65 3.09
C ALA A 26 -7.08 6.40 2.19
N ALA A 27 -6.90 5.69 1.09
CA ALA A 27 -8.01 5.35 0.18
C ALA A 27 -9.12 4.53 0.86
N GLY A 28 -8.77 3.53 1.66
CA GLY A 28 -9.79 2.76 2.37
C GLY A 28 -10.34 3.46 3.61
N HIS A 29 -9.71 4.53 4.09
CA HIS A 29 -10.31 5.41 5.08
C HIS A 29 -11.44 6.22 4.48
N GLU A 30 -11.32 6.67 3.23
CA GLU A 30 -12.45 7.26 2.48
C GLU A 30 -13.61 6.25 2.37
N LEU A 31 -13.32 5.01 1.98
CA LEU A 31 -14.34 3.96 1.93
C LEU A 31 -15.02 3.73 3.29
N LEU A 32 -14.25 3.75 4.39
CA LEU A 32 -14.81 3.61 5.73
C LEU A 32 -15.77 4.76 6.05
N LEU A 33 -15.39 5.99 5.71
CA LEU A 33 -16.21 7.18 5.93
C LEU A 33 -17.50 7.13 5.10
N ASP A 34 -17.44 6.58 3.89
CA ASP A 34 -18.63 6.46 3.03
C ASP A 34 -19.63 5.42 3.56
N ILE A 35 -19.14 4.31 4.14
CA ILE A 35 -20.01 3.23 4.65
C ILE A 35 -20.46 3.50 6.09
N TYR A 36 -19.54 3.95 6.95
CA TYR A 36 -19.77 4.15 8.38
C TYR A 36 -19.18 5.51 8.81
N PRO A 37 -19.78 6.65 8.44
CA PRO A 37 -19.22 7.98 8.72
C PRO A 37 -18.98 8.25 10.22
N ASP A 38 -19.81 7.67 11.09
CA ASP A 38 -19.72 7.79 12.55
C ASP A 38 -19.06 6.58 13.22
N TYR A 39 -18.01 6.01 12.60
CA TYR A 39 -17.35 4.84 13.16
C TYR A 39 -16.62 5.14 14.48
N GLY A 40 -16.79 4.25 15.46
CA GLY A 40 -16.02 4.25 16.70
C GLY A 40 -14.72 3.44 16.60
N ILE A 41 -13.91 3.46 17.66
CA ILE A 41 -12.60 2.77 17.69
C ILE A 41 -12.67 1.27 17.39
N PHE A 42 -13.74 0.58 17.80
CA PHE A 42 -13.90 -0.86 17.54
C PHE A 42 -14.14 -1.15 16.05
N ILE A 43 -14.95 -0.33 15.39
CA ILE A 43 -15.22 -0.46 13.94
C ILE A 43 -13.94 -0.14 13.16
N PHE A 44 -13.21 0.91 13.56
CA PHE A 44 -11.92 1.23 12.96
C PHE A 44 -10.92 0.07 13.06
N LEU A 45 -10.85 -0.59 14.23
CA LEU A 45 -9.95 -1.73 14.42
C LEU A 45 -10.31 -2.90 13.51
N ALA A 46 -11.61 -3.25 13.43
CA ALA A 46 -12.08 -4.29 12.52
C ALA A 46 -11.80 -3.93 11.05
N TRP A 47 -11.99 -2.67 10.69
CA TRP A 47 -11.69 -2.14 9.36
C TRP A 47 -10.22 -2.21 9.01
N PHE A 48 -9.33 -1.91 9.96
CA PHE A 48 -7.89 -2.04 9.80
C PHE A 48 -7.49 -3.47 9.43
N PHE A 49 -8.07 -4.48 10.09
CA PHE A 49 -7.80 -5.89 9.75
C PHE A 49 -8.35 -6.28 8.38
N PHE A 50 -9.56 -5.82 8.04
CA PHE A 50 -10.14 -6.03 6.70
C PHE A 50 -9.27 -5.42 5.59
N MET A 51 -8.73 -4.22 5.82
CA MET A 51 -7.83 -3.54 4.90
C MET A 51 -6.53 -4.30 4.62
N LEU A 52 -5.97 -5.01 5.60
CA LEU A 52 -4.74 -5.78 5.41
C LEU A 52 -4.89 -6.86 4.33
N GLU A 53 -6.10 -7.40 4.15
CA GLU A 53 -6.39 -8.42 3.15
C GLU A 53 -6.64 -7.83 1.75
N LEU A 54 -7.09 -6.58 1.67
CA LEU A 54 -7.56 -5.95 0.43
C LEU A 54 -6.74 -4.73 0.00
N PHE A 55 -5.57 -4.52 0.58
CA PHE A 55 -4.74 -3.33 0.37
C PHE A 55 -4.38 -3.08 -1.11
N TYR A 56 -4.40 -4.11 -1.96
CA TYR A 56 -4.11 -4.02 -3.39
C TYR A 56 -5.34 -3.64 -4.24
N VAL A 57 -6.56 -3.81 -3.71
CA VAL A 57 -7.83 -3.47 -4.40
C VAL A 57 -8.38 -2.13 -3.92
N ILE A 58 -8.28 -1.87 -2.62
CA ILE A 58 -8.84 -0.69 -1.96
C ILE A 58 -8.46 0.65 -2.63
N PRO A 59 -7.22 0.86 -3.12
CA PRO A 59 -6.86 2.11 -3.79
C PRO A 59 -7.70 2.43 -5.04
N PHE A 60 -8.31 1.42 -5.67
CA PHE A 60 -9.19 1.62 -6.82
C PHE A 60 -10.58 2.14 -6.43
N TYR A 61 -10.97 2.07 -5.16
CA TYR A 61 -12.28 2.53 -4.72
C TYR A 61 -12.51 4.02 -5.01
N PRO A 62 -11.65 4.97 -4.56
CA PRO A 62 -11.82 6.38 -4.88
C PRO A 62 -11.80 6.66 -6.40
N ALA A 63 -11.03 5.87 -7.16
CA ALA A 63 -10.98 6.01 -8.61
C ALA A 63 -12.32 5.70 -9.28
N PHE A 64 -13.02 4.66 -8.83
CA PHE A 64 -14.29 4.24 -9.41
C PHE A 64 -15.49 5.01 -8.84
N MET A 65 -15.50 5.35 -7.55
CA MET A 65 -16.64 6.02 -6.92
C MET A 65 -16.57 7.54 -7.00
N HIS A 66 -15.37 8.11 -6.88
CA HIS A 66 -15.16 9.57 -6.83
C HIS A 66 -14.47 10.11 -8.08
N GLY A 67 -14.04 9.24 -9.00
CA GLY A 67 -13.23 9.63 -10.15
C GLY A 67 -11.81 10.06 -9.79
N ASP A 68 -11.38 9.87 -8.54
CA ASP A 68 -10.06 10.27 -8.05
C ASP A 68 -9.06 9.11 -8.15
N TRP A 69 -8.22 9.17 -9.17
CA TRP A 69 -7.21 8.15 -9.44
C TRP A 69 -5.92 8.35 -8.65
N THR A 70 -5.81 9.42 -7.86
CA THR A 70 -4.59 9.80 -7.13
C THR A 70 -4.05 8.65 -6.29
N TYR A 71 -4.91 8.03 -5.49
CA TYR A 71 -4.51 6.92 -4.63
C TYR A 71 -4.03 5.70 -5.43
N THR A 72 -4.71 5.35 -6.52
CA THR A 72 -4.32 4.25 -7.41
C THR A 72 -2.96 4.51 -8.06
N TYR A 73 -2.77 5.71 -8.62
CA TYR A 73 -1.54 6.07 -9.33
C TYR A 73 -0.32 6.16 -8.42
N ILE A 74 -0.50 6.36 -7.13
CA ILE A 74 0.62 6.39 -6.19
C ILE A 74 0.84 5.00 -5.59
N SER A 75 -0.20 4.35 -5.06
CA SER A 75 -0.05 3.10 -4.31
C SER A 75 0.33 1.91 -5.20
N ILE A 76 -0.33 1.71 -6.34
CA ILE A 76 -0.12 0.54 -7.19
C ILE A 76 1.30 0.53 -7.79
N PRO A 77 1.80 1.64 -8.39
CA PRO A 77 3.19 1.67 -8.86
C PRO A 77 4.20 1.51 -7.73
N ALA A 78 3.95 2.08 -6.55
CA ALA A 78 4.84 1.90 -5.39
C ALA A 78 4.96 0.42 -5.01
N PHE A 79 3.86 -0.31 -4.91
CA PHE A 79 3.89 -1.75 -4.65
C PHE A 79 4.59 -2.53 -5.77
N LEU A 80 4.28 -2.24 -7.03
CA LEU A 80 4.91 -2.90 -8.18
C LEU A 80 6.43 -2.70 -8.21
N ILE A 81 6.90 -1.47 -8.03
CA ILE A 81 8.33 -1.15 -7.96
C ILE A 81 8.98 -1.88 -6.78
N GLY A 82 8.35 -1.87 -5.61
CA GLY A 82 8.82 -2.60 -4.43
C GLY A 82 8.98 -4.11 -4.70
N ILE A 83 7.97 -4.74 -5.30
CA ILE A 83 7.97 -6.17 -5.68
C ILE A 83 9.06 -6.48 -6.70
N ILE A 84 9.18 -5.66 -7.75
CA ILE A 84 10.18 -5.87 -8.82
C ILE A 84 11.59 -5.78 -8.24
N ILE A 85 11.89 -4.76 -7.42
CA ILE A 85 13.21 -4.59 -6.80
C ILE A 85 13.50 -5.76 -5.85
N SER A 86 12.52 -6.14 -5.02
CA SER A 86 12.65 -7.23 -4.05
C SER A 86 12.96 -8.56 -4.75
N ASN A 87 12.23 -8.91 -5.80
CA ASN A 87 12.42 -10.17 -6.50
C ASN A 87 13.69 -10.19 -7.36
N THR A 88 14.04 -9.07 -7.99
CA THR A 88 15.16 -9.01 -8.94
C THR A 88 16.50 -8.90 -8.23
N PHE A 89 16.58 -8.09 -7.17
CA PHE A 89 17.84 -7.76 -6.52
C PHE A 89 17.93 -8.39 -5.13
N VAL A 90 16.86 -8.42 -4.34
CA VAL A 90 16.97 -8.92 -2.96
C VAL A 90 16.96 -10.45 -2.89
N LYS A 91 16.02 -11.11 -3.57
CA LYS A 91 15.87 -12.58 -3.54
C LYS A 91 16.85 -13.31 -4.46
N LYS A 92 17.16 -12.74 -5.63
CA LYS A 92 18.02 -13.41 -6.63
C LYS A 92 19.52 -13.40 -6.26
N MET A 93 19.91 -12.61 -5.26
CA MET A 93 21.29 -12.53 -4.76
C MET A 93 21.57 -13.47 -3.56
N HIS A 94 20.60 -14.33 -3.19
CA HIS A 94 20.74 -15.36 -2.15
C HIS A 94 20.88 -16.75 -2.77
#